data_AF-A0A0T1QHJ7-F1
#
_entry.id   AF-A0A0T1QHJ7-F1
#
_cell.length_a   1.000
_cell.length_b   1.000
_cell.length_c   1.000
_cell.angle_alpha   90.00
_cell.angle_beta   90.00
_cell.angle_gamma   90.00
#
_symmetry.space_group_name_H-M   'P 1'
#
loop_
_entity.id
_entity.type
_entity.pdbx_description
1 polymer ?
#
loop_
_entity_poly.entity_id
_entity_poly.type
_entity_poly.pdbx_seq_one_letter_code
_entity_poly.pdbx_strand_id
1 'polypeptide(L)'
;MRRYFSSITATASPDMRDLKFALNRLRQTRDDYAVQWCLENLKYVANLAREIFNYFESMPGWSSRITKSLSDFMENSESRSYPYLEQRILKYFIKSGIRDEVMLQRAWHILQDRNRVRFPREFAARYIGNHARLAESQLLLHMFEGEPDSDMRRALLVALYDANYCSPRLLNRVTGAFPDLKWICGYLINSPQLPLTGKAVSWL
;
A
#
# COMPACT_ATOMS: atom_id res chain seq x y z
N MET A 1 -3.66 20.47 22.94
CA MET A 1 -3.07 19.91 21.70
C MET A 1 -3.50 20.63 20.44
N ARG A 2 -4.80 20.82 20.15
CA ARG A 2 -5.27 21.55 18.95
C ARG A 2 -4.57 22.90 18.73
N ARG A 3 -4.56 23.77 19.75
CA ARG A 3 -3.85 25.07 19.70
C ARG A 3 -2.35 24.96 19.35
N TYR A 4 -1.68 23.94 19.87
CA TYR A 4 -0.25 23.70 19.60
C TYR A 4 -0.04 23.25 18.15
N PHE A 5 -0.92 22.37 17.63
CA PHE A 5 -0.89 22.01 16.21
C PHE A 5 -1.12 23.25 15.33
N SER A 6 -2.13 24.07 15.62
CA SER A 6 -2.40 25.31 14.88
C SER A 6 -1.23 26.29 14.90
N SER A 7 -0.53 26.43 16.04
CA SER A 7 0.64 27.33 16.11
C SER A 7 1.81 26.85 15.25
N ILE A 8 1.99 25.53 15.11
CA ILE A 8 3.02 24.96 14.23
C ILE A 8 2.65 25.20 12.77
N THR A 9 1.41 24.89 12.40
CA THR A 9 0.96 24.95 11.00
C THR A 9 0.67 26.36 10.49
N ALA A 10 0.58 27.35 11.38
CA ALA A 10 0.49 28.77 11.01
C ALA A 10 1.83 29.34 10.52
N THR A 11 2.95 28.66 10.76
CA THR A 11 4.27 29.10 10.27
C THR A 11 4.47 28.69 8.81
N ALA A 12 5.18 29.50 8.04
CA ALA A 12 5.44 29.22 6.61
C ALA A 12 6.29 27.96 6.38
N SER A 13 7.08 27.56 7.38
CA SER A 13 7.86 26.32 7.37
C SER A 13 7.71 25.63 8.73
N PRO A 14 6.72 24.72 8.86
CA PRO A 14 6.49 23.98 10.09
C PRO A 14 7.72 23.16 10.48
N ASP A 15 8.14 23.22 11.75
CA ASP A 15 9.16 22.30 12.25
C ASP A 15 8.61 20.86 12.22
N MET A 16 9.29 20.02 11.44
CA MET A 16 8.92 18.62 11.23
C MET A 16 8.94 17.80 12.52
N ARG A 17 9.82 18.14 13.47
CA ARG A 17 9.90 17.44 14.77
C ARG A 17 8.65 17.71 15.59
N ASP A 18 8.24 18.96 15.64
CA ASP A 18 7.09 19.42 16.41
C ASP A 18 5.78 18.96 15.77
N LEU A 19 5.69 18.99 14.43
CA LEU A 19 4.56 18.44 13.69
C LEU A 19 4.43 16.93 13.93
N LYS A 20 5.54 16.19 13.88
CA LYS A 20 5.59 14.76 14.23
C LYS A 20 5.11 14.51 15.67
N PHE A 21 5.55 15.33 16.63
CA PHE A 21 5.11 15.21 18.01
C PHE A 21 3.59 15.46 18.14
N ALA A 22 3.09 16.53 17.51
CA ALA A 22 1.67 16.89 17.53
C ALA A 22 0.80 15.79 16.91
N LEU A 23 1.16 15.25 15.75
CA LEU A 23 0.43 14.16 15.10
C LEU A 23 0.39 12.88 15.96
N ASN A 24 1.51 12.52 16.60
CA ASN A 24 1.54 11.36 17.48
C ASN A 24 0.64 11.53 18.70
N ARG A 25 0.56 12.74 19.26
CA ARG A 25 -0.34 13.06 20.38
C ARG A 25 -1.81 13.06 19.95
N LEU A 26 -2.15 13.69 18.82
CA LEU A 26 -3.52 13.69 18.28
C LEU A 26 -3.99 12.26 17.97
N ARG A 27 -3.10 11.40 17.45
CA ARG A 27 -3.34 9.97 17.26
C ARG A 27 -3.69 9.27 18.58
N GLN A 28 -2.91 9.51 19.64
CA GLN A 28 -3.14 8.89 20.96
C GLN A 28 -4.49 9.27 21.54
N THR A 29 -4.92 10.53 21.37
CA THR A 29 -6.21 11.02 21.86
C THR A 29 -7.36 10.79 20.88
N ARG A 30 -7.10 10.19 19.70
CA ARG A 30 -8.04 10.04 18.59
C ARG A 30 -8.75 11.35 18.22
N ASP A 31 -8.01 12.46 18.27
CA ASP A 31 -8.52 13.79 17.92
C ASP A 31 -8.35 14.01 16.41
N ASP A 32 -9.44 14.19 15.68
CA ASP A 32 -9.51 14.31 14.21
C ASP A 32 -9.13 15.69 13.66
N TYR A 33 -8.78 16.63 14.53
CA TYR A 33 -8.53 18.04 14.18
C TYR A 33 -7.53 18.26 13.04
N ALA A 34 -6.51 17.40 12.91
CA ALA A 34 -5.46 17.56 11.90
C ALA A 34 -5.75 16.82 10.59
N VAL A 35 -6.85 16.05 10.47
CA VAL A 35 -7.11 15.21 9.29
C VAL A 35 -7.13 16.04 8.01
N GLN A 36 -7.90 17.12 7.99
CA GLN A 36 -8.03 17.96 6.79
C GLN A 36 -6.70 18.59 6.40
N TRP A 37 -5.97 19.16 7.37
CA TRP A 37 -4.68 19.77 7.13
C TRP A 37 -3.68 18.77 6.55
N CYS A 38 -3.64 17.54 7.08
CA CYS A 38 -2.77 16.47 6.58
C CYS A 38 -3.08 16.08 5.14
N LEU A 39 -4.36 16.05 4.76
CA LEU A 39 -4.77 15.74 3.37
C LEU A 39 -4.34 16.85 2.41
N GLU A 40 -4.56 18.12 2.77
CA GLU A 40 -4.19 19.28 1.96
C GLU A 40 -2.67 19.45 1.81
N ASN A 41 -1.89 19.03 2.82
CA ASN A 41 -0.46 19.26 2.87
C ASN A 41 0.39 18.01 2.61
N LEU A 42 -0.23 16.88 2.27
CA LEU A 42 0.43 15.57 2.18
C LEU A 42 1.72 15.59 1.34
N LYS A 43 1.71 16.31 0.20
CA LYS A 43 2.88 16.44 -0.68
C LYS A 43 4.00 17.29 -0.11
N TYR A 44 3.67 18.33 0.64
CA TYR A 44 4.64 19.26 1.23
C TYR A 44 5.33 18.68 2.48
N VAL A 45 4.66 17.73 3.16
CA VAL A 45 5.20 17.02 4.34
C VAL A 45 5.36 15.53 4.08
N ALA A 46 5.77 15.16 2.86
CA ALA A 46 5.92 13.75 2.44
C ALA A 46 6.91 12.96 3.33
N ASN A 47 7.88 13.63 3.93
CA ASN A 47 8.81 13.06 4.92
C ASN A 47 8.10 12.57 6.20
N LEU A 48 6.92 13.10 6.52
CA LEU A 48 6.08 12.69 7.65
C LEU A 48 4.97 11.71 7.26
N ALA A 49 5.01 11.15 6.04
CA ALA A 49 3.97 10.23 5.57
C ALA A 49 3.70 9.10 6.57
N ARG A 50 4.74 8.50 7.16
CA ARG A 50 4.56 7.40 8.13
C ARG A 50 3.66 7.82 9.29
N GLU A 51 3.92 8.99 9.87
CA GLU A 51 3.17 9.52 11.01
C GLU A 51 1.76 9.98 10.61
N ILE A 52 1.61 10.58 9.43
CA ILE A 52 0.30 10.96 8.87
C ILE A 52 -0.58 9.74 8.66
N PHE A 53 -0.07 8.67 8.02
CA PHE A 53 -0.83 7.45 7.79
C PHE A 53 -1.16 6.71 9.09
N ASN A 54 -0.23 6.68 10.06
CA ASN A 54 -0.53 6.15 11.39
C ASN A 54 -1.63 6.94 12.11
N TYR A 55 -1.71 8.26 11.86
CA TYR A 55 -2.75 9.12 12.38
C TYR A 55 -4.09 8.85 11.68
N PHE A 56 -4.12 8.74 10.35
CA PHE A 56 -5.31 8.36 9.59
C PHE A 56 -5.89 7.01 10.03
N GLU A 57 -5.04 6.00 10.27
CA GLU A 57 -5.48 4.68 10.78
C GLU A 57 -6.21 4.77 12.13
N SER A 58 -6.03 5.84 12.90
CA SER A 58 -6.72 6.07 14.18
C SER A 58 -8.05 6.84 14.06
N MET A 59 -8.46 7.23 12.84
CA MET A 59 -9.61 8.09 12.56
C MET A 59 -10.70 7.37 11.74
N PRO A 60 -11.37 6.34 12.27
CA PRO A 60 -12.35 5.55 11.50
C PRO A 60 -13.52 6.40 10.97
N GLY A 61 -13.96 7.43 11.72
CA GLY A 61 -15.04 8.33 11.31
C GLY A 61 -14.72 9.18 10.07
N TRP A 62 -13.44 9.30 9.71
CA TRP A 62 -12.98 10.08 8.55
C TRP A 62 -12.56 9.20 7.36
N SER A 63 -12.71 7.87 7.48
CA SER A 63 -12.21 6.90 6.49
C SER A 63 -12.63 7.25 5.06
N SER A 64 -13.93 7.53 4.82
CA SER A 64 -14.46 7.86 3.49
C SER A 64 -13.84 9.12 2.88
N ARG A 65 -13.62 10.16 3.68
CA ARG A 65 -12.99 11.41 3.20
C ARG A 65 -11.50 11.22 2.94
N ILE A 66 -10.82 10.48 3.81
CA ILE A 66 -9.41 10.13 3.65
C ILE A 66 -9.23 9.31 2.37
N THR A 67 -10.00 8.25 2.18
CA THR A 67 -9.88 7.39 0.98
C THR A 67 -10.13 8.17 -0.29
N LYS A 68 -11.19 8.98 -0.34
CA LYS A 68 -11.47 9.82 -1.51
C LYS A 68 -10.29 10.75 -1.83
N SER A 69 -9.79 11.49 -0.85
CA SER A 69 -8.68 12.43 -1.06
C SER A 69 -7.38 11.74 -1.46
N LEU A 70 -7.13 10.52 -0.97
CA LEU A 70 -5.96 9.73 -1.36
C LEU A 70 -6.10 9.14 -2.77
N SER A 71 -7.30 8.70 -3.16
CA SER A 71 -7.58 8.29 -4.55
C SER A 71 -7.40 9.47 -5.51
N ASP A 72 -7.95 10.65 -5.17
CA ASP A 72 -7.78 11.88 -5.96
C ASP A 72 -6.29 12.24 -6.13
N PHE A 73 -5.49 12.09 -5.06
CA PHE A 73 -4.03 12.28 -5.13
C PHE A 73 -3.37 11.29 -6.10
N MET A 74 -3.73 10.01 -6.04
CA MET A 74 -3.19 8.96 -6.92
C MET A 74 -3.63 9.11 -8.38
N GLU A 75 -4.76 9.77 -8.64
CA GLU A 75 -5.17 10.10 -10.00
C GLU A 75 -4.34 11.22 -10.63
N ASN A 76 -3.87 12.15 -9.80
CA ASN A 76 -3.05 13.25 -10.27
C ASN A 76 -1.70 12.74 -10.77
N SER A 77 -1.30 13.17 -11.98
CA SER A 77 0.01 12.86 -12.57
C SER A 77 1.19 13.26 -11.68
N GLU A 78 1.03 14.25 -10.80
CA GLU A 78 2.05 14.67 -9.82
C GLU A 78 2.41 13.55 -8.83
N SER A 79 1.52 12.58 -8.58
CA SER A 79 1.76 11.46 -7.65
C SER A 79 3.03 10.68 -7.99
N ARG A 80 3.38 10.58 -9.28
CA ARG A 80 4.60 9.93 -9.76
C ARG A 80 5.87 10.54 -9.18
N SER A 81 5.84 11.83 -8.83
CA SER A 81 6.98 12.53 -8.22
C SER A 81 7.16 12.17 -6.74
N TYR A 82 6.19 11.48 -6.14
CA TYR A 82 6.21 11.06 -4.74
C TYR A 82 6.02 9.55 -4.57
N PRO A 83 6.94 8.71 -5.08
CA PRO A 83 6.81 7.24 -5.01
C PRO A 83 6.53 6.74 -3.59
N TYR A 84 7.20 7.31 -2.58
CA TYR A 84 7.01 6.89 -1.17
C TYR A 84 5.59 7.19 -0.67
N LEU A 85 4.95 8.27 -1.13
CA LEU A 85 3.55 8.52 -0.83
C LEU A 85 2.66 7.51 -1.54
N GLU A 86 2.89 7.20 -2.83
CA GLU A 86 2.13 6.18 -3.56
C GLU A 86 2.15 4.84 -2.81
N GLN A 87 3.33 4.42 -2.35
CA GLN A 87 3.51 3.21 -1.56
C GLN A 87 2.72 3.24 -0.25
N ARG A 88 2.72 4.38 0.46
CA ARG A 88 2.01 4.53 1.74
C ARG A 88 0.50 4.53 1.55
N ILE A 89 0.01 5.14 0.47
CA ILE A 89 -1.40 5.13 0.09
C ILE A 89 -1.85 3.69 -0.20
N LEU A 90 -1.14 2.98 -1.09
CA LEU A 90 -1.46 1.59 -1.40
C LEU A 90 -1.45 0.70 -0.13
N LYS A 91 -0.45 0.88 0.74
CA LYS A 91 -0.38 0.17 2.02
C LYS A 91 -1.58 0.46 2.91
N TYR A 92 -2.02 1.71 2.99
CA TYR A 92 -3.20 2.10 3.77
C TYR A 92 -4.45 1.40 3.25
N PHE A 93 -4.69 1.43 1.94
CA PHE A 93 -5.84 0.75 1.33
C PHE A 93 -5.82 -0.77 1.56
N ILE A 94 -4.66 -1.41 1.44
CA ILE A 94 -4.48 -2.85 1.75
C ILE A 94 -4.86 -3.14 3.20
N LYS A 95 -4.29 -2.40 4.17
CA LYS A 95 -4.51 -2.62 5.60
C LYS A 95 -5.95 -2.34 6.03
N SER A 96 -6.59 -1.35 5.42
CA SER A 96 -7.98 -1.02 5.68
C SER A 96 -8.97 -1.94 4.92
N GLY A 97 -8.48 -2.81 4.03
CA GLY A 97 -9.32 -3.71 3.23
C GLY A 97 -10.23 -2.98 2.24
N ILE A 98 -9.86 -1.77 1.81
CA ILE A 98 -10.72 -0.89 1.02
C ILE A 98 -10.50 -1.15 -0.47
N ARG A 99 -11.54 -1.68 -1.13
CA ARG A 99 -11.58 -1.83 -2.58
C ARG A 99 -12.14 -0.54 -3.21
N ASP A 100 -11.34 0.09 -4.05
CA ASP A 100 -11.69 1.30 -4.80
C ASP A 100 -11.28 1.09 -6.26
N GLU A 101 -12.21 1.28 -7.21
CA GLU A 101 -11.97 0.96 -8.63
C GLU A 101 -10.94 1.90 -9.26
N VAL A 102 -10.95 3.18 -8.84
CA VAL A 102 -9.93 4.17 -9.23
C VAL A 102 -8.56 3.70 -8.76
N MET A 103 -8.42 3.35 -7.48
CA MET A 103 -7.16 2.84 -6.94
C MET A 103 -6.71 1.56 -7.65
N LEU A 104 -7.64 0.66 -8.00
CA LEU A 104 -7.31 -0.59 -8.70
C LEU A 104 -6.75 -0.30 -10.10
N GLN A 105 -7.39 0.61 -10.84
CA GLN A 105 -6.90 1.06 -12.14
C GLN A 105 -5.52 1.71 -12.01
N ARG A 106 -5.30 2.55 -11.00
CA ARG A 106 -4.00 3.19 -10.76
C ARG A 106 -2.92 2.19 -10.35
N ALA A 107 -3.26 1.19 -9.53
CA ALA A 107 -2.34 0.12 -9.17
C ALA A 107 -1.87 -0.65 -10.42
N TRP A 108 -2.78 -0.96 -11.36
CA TRP A 108 -2.40 -1.58 -12.63
C TRP A 108 -1.41 -0.71 -13.43
N HIS A 109 -1.69 0.59 -13.55
CA HIS A 109 -0.78 1.51 -14.27
C HIS A 109 0.61 1.58 -13.62
N ILE A 110 0.67 1.64 -12.29
CA ILE A 110 1.95 1.64 -11.55
C ILE A 110 2.69 0.32 -11.79
N LEU A 111 2.00 -0.82 -11.66
CA LEU A 111 2.61 -2.13 -11.78
C LEU A 111 3.18 -2.39 -13.19
N GLN A 112 2.45 -1.98 -14.23
CA GLN A 112 2.82 -2.16 -15.64
C GLN A 112 3.96 -1.24 -16.10
N ASP A 113 4.13 -0.06 -15.50
CA ASP A 113 5.23 0.85 -15.83
C ASP A 113 6.55 0.35 -15.21
N ARG A 114 7.33 -0.39 -16.02
CA ARG A 114 8.64 -0.94 -15.63
C ARG A 114 9.69 0.14 -15.29
N ASN A 115 9.47 1.40 -15.70
CA ASN A 115 10.35 2.52 -15.40
C ASN A 115 10.03 3.18 -14.04
N ARG A 116 8.95 2.75 -13.36
CA ARG A 116 8.66 3.20 -12.00
C ARG A 116 9.65 2.61 -11.01
N VAL A 117 9.84 3.32 -9.91
CA VAL A 117 10.56 2.82 -8.74
C VAL A 117 9.93 1.49 -8.28
N ARG A 118 10.73 0.57 -7.75
CA ARG A 118 10.27 -0.78 -7.42
C ARG A 118 9.20 -0.81 -6.32
N PHE A 119 9.39 -0.08 -5.23
CA PHE A 119 8.55 -0.26 -4.04
C PHE A 119 7.06 0.14 -4.21
N PRO A 120 6.65 1.15 -5.01
CA PRO A 120 5.23 1.34 -5.31
C PRO A 120 4.67 0.23 -6.22
N ARG A 121 5.48 -0.31 -7.14
CA ARG A 121 5.08 -1.46 -8.00
C ARG A 121 4.78 -2.70 -7.16
N GLU A 122 5.63 -3.00 -6.18
CA GLU A 122 5.41 -4.12 -5.26
C GLU A 122 4.08 -3.97 -4.50
N PHE A 123 3.82 -2.79 -3.94
CA PHE A 123 2.57 -2.53 -3.21
C PHE A 123 1.35 -2.45 -4.12
N ALA A 124 1.53 -2.05 -5.39
CA ALA A 124 0.47 -2.07 -6.38
C ALA A 124 0.07 -3.51 -6.71
N ALA A 125 1.05 -4.41 -6.93
CA ALA A 125 0.78 -5.85 -7.09
C ALA A 125 0.02 -6.41 -5.88
N ARG A 126 0.48 -6.11 -4.65
CA ARG A 126 -0.19 -6.54 -3.41
C ARG A 126 -1.63 -6.02 -3.30
N TYR A 127 -1.89 -4.76 -3.69
CA TYR A 127 -3.23 -4.19 -3.68
C TYR A 127 -4.15 -4.88 -4.68
N ILE A 128 -3.68 -5.09 -5.91
CA ILE A 128 -4.41 -5.85 -6.92
C ILE A 128 -4.72 -7.25 -6.40
N GLY A 129 -3.72 -7.97 -5.87
CA GLY A 129 -3.89 -9.32 -5.34
C GLY A 129 -4.97 -9.42 -4.26
N ASN A 130 -4.99 -8.49 -3.30
CA ASN A 130 -5.99 -8.48 -2.22
C ASN A 130 -7.44 -8.28 -2.71
N HIS A 131 -7.61 -7.71 -3.90
CA HIS A 131 -8.92 -7.39 -4.50
C HIS A 131 -9.15 -8.06 -5.85
N ALA A 132 -8.31 -9.02 -6.22
CA ALA A 132 -8.33 -9.67 -7.52
C ALA A 132 -9.56 -10.57 -7.63
N ARG A 133 -10.20 -10.52 -8.80
CA ARG A 133 -11.09 -11.59 -9.26
C ARG A 133 -10.27 -12.52 -10.15
N LEU A 134 -10.91 -13.56 -10.67
CA LEU A 134 -10.25 -14.57 -11.49
C LEU A 134 -9.46 -13.96 -12.67
N ALA A 135 -10.02 -12.95 -13.33
CA ALA A 135 -9.37 -12.27 -14.45
C ALA A 135 -8.10 -11.52 -14.01
N GLU A 136 -8.16 -10.75 -12.93
CA GLU A 136 -6.99 -10.05 -12.39
C GLU A 136 -5.91 -11.04 -11.93
N SER A 137 -6.30 -12.17 -11.35
CA SER A 137 -5.36 -13.21 -10.92
C SER A 137 -4.63 -13.86 -12.10
N GLN A 138 -5.32 -14.11 -13.22
CA GLN A 138 -4.70 -14.61 -14.44
C GLN A 138 -3.72 -13.59 -15.03
N LEU A 139 -4.08 -12.30 -15.03
CA LEU A 139 -3.19 -11.23 -15.47
C LEU A 139 -1.95 -11.11 -14.58
N LEU A 140 -2.12 -11.21 -13.25
CA LEU A 140 -1.00 -11.24 -12.31
C LEU A 140 -0.08 -12.44 -12.56
N LEU A 141 -0.63 -13.61 -12.92
CA LEU A 141 0.16 -14.80 -13.24
C LEU A 141 0.96 -14.59 -14.51
N HIS A 142 0.35 -14.05 -15.56
CA HIS A 142 1.05 -13.71 -16.79
C HIS A 142 2.18 -12.70 -16.54
N MET A 143 1.92 -11.69 -15.72
CA MET A 143 2.96 -10.74 -15.28
C MET A 143 4.10 -11.41 -14.52
N PHE A 144 3.79 -12.33 -13.60
CA PHE A 144 4.80 -13.09 -12.86
C PHE A 144 5.71 -13.89 -13.78
N GLU A 145 5.14 -14.57 -14.78
CA GLU A 145 5.89 -15.41 -15.73
C GLU A 145 6.80 -14.58 -16.64
N GLY A 146 6.42 -13.34 -16.96
CA GLY A 146 7.18 -12.43 -17.81
C GLY A 146 8.05 -11.37 -17.10
N GLU A 147 8.11 -11.37 -15.76
CA GLU A 147 8.88 -10.39 -14.98
C GLU A 147 10.34 -10.84 -14.82
N PRO A 148 11.34 -10.12 -15.35
CA PRO A 148 12.75 -10.48 -15.21
C PRO A 148 13.34 -10.18 -13.83
N ASP A 149 12.83 -9.18 -13.10
CA ASP A 149 13.36 -8.79 -11.80
C ASP A 149 12.93 -9.76 -10.68
N SER A 150 13.89 -10.36 -9.98
CA SER A 150 13.62 -11.38 -8.95
C SER A 150 12.79 -10.84 -7.78
N ASP A 151 13.07 -9.61 -7.35
CA ASP A 151 12.35 -8.96 -6.25
C ASP A 151 10.89 -8.67 -6.63
N MET A 152 10.67 -8.12 -7.83
CA MET A 152 9.32 -7.90 -8.36
C MET A 152 8.57 -9.21 -8.61
N ARG A 153 9.26 -10.26 -9.09
CA ARG A 153 8.69 -11.60 -9.27
C ARG A 153 8.23 -12.18 -7.93
N ARG A 154 9.02 -12.03 -6.86
CA ARG A 154 8.61 -12.38 -5.50
C ARG A 154 7.37 -11.60 -5.08
N ALA A 155 7.31 -10.29 -5.31
CA ALA A 155 6.14 -9.48 -4.96
C ALA A 155 4.87 -9.90 -5.72
N LEU A 156 4.99 -10.24 -7.01
CA LEU A 156 3.90 -10.80 -7.82
C LEU A 156 3.44 -12.17 -7.31
N LEU A 157 4.37 -13.05 -6.91
CA LEU A 157 4.02 -14.32 -6.29
C LEU A 157 3.22 -14.13 -5.00
N VAL A 158 3.62 -13.17 -4.16
CA VAL A 158 2.88 -12.85 -2.94
C VAL A 158 1.51 -12.24 -3.25
N ALA A 159 1.39 -11.44 -4.32
CA ALA A 159 0.10 -10.93 -4.78
C ALA A 159 -0.83 -12.05 -5.29
N LEU A 160 -0.31 -13.03 -6.02
CA LEU A 160 -1.06 -14.23 -6.42
C LEU A 160 -1.55 -15.04 -5.22
N TYR A 161 -0.74 -15.10 -4.16
CA TYR A 161 -1.15 -15.71 -2.91
C TYR A 161 -2.25 -14.90 -2.22
N ASP A 162 -2.12 -13.57 -2.10
CA ASP A 162 -3.20 -12.70 -1.57
C ASP A 162 -4.51 -12.84 -2.37
N ALA A 163 -4.42 -13.13 -3.66
CA ALA A 163 -5.54 -13.38 -4.56
C ALA A 163 -6.16 -14.78 -4.45
N ASN A 164 -5.64 -15.63 -3.54
CA ASN A 164 -6.00 -17.03 -3.43
C ASN A 164 -5.83 -17.81 -4.76
N TYR A 165 -4.85 -17.41 -5.58
CA TYR A 165 -4.59 -17.98 -6.91
C TYR A 165 -3.30 -18.80 -6.97
N CYS A 166 -2.59 -18.90 -5.85
CA CYS A 166 -1.56 -19.92 -5.70
C CYS A 166 -2.21 -21.26 -5.38
N SER A 167 -1.67 -22.36 -5.92
CA SER A 167 -1.93 -23.71 -5.42
C SER A 167 -0.60 -24.33 -5.00
N PRO A 168 -0.58 -25.34 -4.11
CA PRO A 168 0.66 -26.03 -3.75
C PRO A 168 1.40 -26.58 -4.99
N ARG A 169 0.64 -27.04 -6.00
CA ARG A 169 1.18 -27.47 -7.30
C ARG A 169 1.89 -26.32 -8.03
N LEU A 170 1.28 -25.12 -8.07
CA LEU A 170 1.92 -23.94 -8.67
C LEU A 170 3.19 -23.56 -7.91
N LEU A 171 3.16 -23.55 -6.57
CA LEU A 171 4.33 -23.19 -5.75
C LEU A 171 5.49 -24.17 -5.94
N ASN A 172 5.20 -25.47 -6.05
CA ASN A 172 6.22 -26.48 -6.38
C ASN A 172 6.81 -26.28 -7.78
N ARG A 173 5.98 -25.95 -8.78
CA ARG A 173 6.44 -25.61 -10.14
C ARG A 173 7.36 -24.39 -10.13
N VAL A 174 6.96 -23.34 -9.41
CA VAL A 174 7.75 -22.11 -9.25
C VAL A 174 9.08 -22.38 -8.57
N THR A 175 9.10 -23.22 -7.53
CA THR A 175 10.34 -23.61 -6.83
C THR A 175 11.35 -24.28 -7.76
N GLY A 176 10.88 -25.11 -8.71
CA GLY A 176 11.75 -25.75 -9.70
C GLY A 176 12.26 -24.79 -10.78
N ALA A 177 11.41 -23.86 -11.24
CA ALA A 177 11.76 -22.91 -12.31
C ALA A 177 12.60 -21.73 -11.82
N PHE A 178 12.40 -21.29 -10.57
CA PHE A 178 12.99 -20.09 -9.99
C PHE A 178 13.57 -20.42 -8.59
N PRO A 179 14.80 -20.94 -8.53
CA PRO A 179 15.41 -21.39 -7.27
C PRO A 179 15.55 -20.29 -6.20
N ASP A 180 15.69 -19.03 -6.62
CA ASP A 180 15.71 -17.84 -5.78
C ASP A 180 14.39 -17.63 -4.99
N LEU A 181 13.28 -18.18 -5.48
CA LEU A 181 11.98 -18.13 -4.82
C LEU A 181 11.69 -19.31 -3.89
N LYS A 182 12.62 -20.28 -3.78
CA LYS A 182 12.41 -21.51 -2.98
C LYS A 182 11.96 -21.23 -1.54
N TRP A 183 12.59 -20.27 -0.87
CA TRP A 183 12.25 -19.95 0.52
C TRP A 183 10.83 -19.38 0.64
N ILE A 184 10.46 -18.44 -0.22
CA ILE A 184 9.12 -17.83 -0.18
C ILE A 184 8.04 -18.85 -0.58
N CYS A 185 8.29 -19.71 -1.57
CA CYS A 185 7.37 -20.79 -1.91
C CYS A 185 7.16 -21.75 -0.73
N GLY A 186 8.23 -22.17 -0.05
CA GLY A 186 8.16 -23.01 1.14
C GLY A 186 7.38 -22.35 2.28
N TYR A 187 7.58 -21.05 2.50
CA TYR A 187 6.80 -20.28 3.47
C TYR A 187 5.31 -20.25 3.10
N LEU A 188 4.98 -19.93 1.85
CA LEU A 188 3.60 -19.78 1.38
C LEU A 188 2.83 -21.11 1.34
N ILE A 189 3.48 -22.24 1.07
CA ILE A 189 2.85 -23.58 1.08
C ILE A 189 2.15 -23.89 2.40
N ASN A 190 2.66 -23.36 3.52
CA ASN A 190 2.10 -23.57 4.85
C ASN A 190 0.91 -22.66 5.17
N SER A 191 0.32 -22.00 4.16
CA SER A 191 -0.82 -21.09 4.33
C SER A 191 -0.65 -20.03 5.42
N PRO A 192 0.47 -19.28 5.47
CA PRO A 192 0.67 -18.27 6.51
C PRO A 192 -0.33 -17.12 6.40
N GLN A 193 -0.64 -16.50 7.53
CA GLN A 193 -1.27 -15.19 7.55
C GLN A 193 -0.23 -14.13 7.18
N LEU A 194 -0.49 -13.37 6.11
CA LEU A 194 0.45 -12.34 5.69
C LEU A 194 0.31 -11.05 6.52
N PRO A 195 1.43 -10.40 6.94
CA PRO A 195 1.39 -9.28 7.89
C PRO A 195 0.60 -8.03 7.46
N LEU A 196 0.38 -7.86 6.16
CA LEU A 196 -0.34 -6.68 5.62
C LEU A 196 -1.84 -6.91 5.48
N THR A 197 -2.26 -8.15 5.22
CA THR A 197 -3.65 -8.49 4.93
C THR A 197 -4.32 -9.19 6.11
N GLY A 198 -3.55 -9.82 7.01
CA GLY A 198 -4.08 -10.69 8.07
C GLY A 198 -4.81 -11.92 7.53
N LYS A 199 -4.79 -12.14 6.21
CA LYS A 199 -5.47 -13.23 5.51
C LYS A 199 -4.55 -14.44 5.42
N ALA A 200 -5.09 -15.62 5.78
CA ALA A 200 -4.51 -16.90 5.40
C ALA A 200 -5.24 -17.42 4.15
N VAL A 201 -4.50 -18.08 3.26
CA VAL A 201 -5.07 -18.80 2.12
C VAL A 201 -5.53 -20.19 2.57
N SER A 202 -6.76 -20.57 2.21
CA SER A 202 -7.22 -21.95 2.36
C SER A 202 -6.92 -22.71 1.08
N TRP A 203 -6.16 -23.80 1.20
CA TRP A 203 -6.09 -24.80 0.14
C TRP A 203 -7.41 -25.57 0.18
N LEU A 204 -8.33 -25.28 -0.74
CA LEU A 204 -9.48 -26.14 -1.00
C LEU A 204 -9.03 -27.36 -1.81
#